data_AF-A0A442V215-F1
#
_entry.id   AF-A0A442V215-F1
#
_cell.length_a   1.000
_cell.length_b   1.000
_cell.length_c   1.000
_cell.angle_alpha   90.00
_cell.angle_beta   90.00
_cell.angle_gamma   90.00
#
_symmetry.space_group_name_H-M   'P 1'
#
loop_
_entity.id
_entity.type
_entity.pdbx_description
1 polymer ?
#
loop_
_entity_poly.entity_id
_entity_poly.type
_entity_poly.pdbx_seq_one_letter_code
_entity_poly.pdbx_strand_id
1 'polypeptide(L)'
;MAKRSAGILPYRRSTNELQVLLVPLGELRQPGGKLVTAFGAEGDFDAGTLRSNMFEMRWPPRSGRMQTFPEIDRAGWFGLEMAREKLLVGQRPFLDRLVVSV
;
A
#
# COMPACT_ATOMS: atom_id res chain seq x y z
N MET A 1 -18.78 6.69 10.07
CA MET A 1 -18.33 5.30 10.38
C MET A 1 -16.89 5.15 9.88
N ALA A 2 -15.91 4.92 10.75
CA ALA A 2 -14.53 4.72 10.31
C ALA A 2 -14.45 3.39 9.54
N LYS A 3 -14.12 3.45 8.24
CA LYS A 3 -13.87 2.24 7.45
C LYS A 3 -12.63 1.56 8.03
N ARG A 4 -12.81 0.44 8.75
CA ARG A 4 -11.71 -0.42 9.21
C ARG A 4 -11.30 -1.29 8.03
N SER A 5 -10.09 -1.12 7.53
CA SER A 5 -9.51 -2.00 6.52
C SER A 5 -8.80 -3.14 7.25
N ALA A 6 -9.14 -4.39 6.97
CA ALA A 6 -8.40 -5.55 7.48
C ALA A 6 -7.13 -5.73 6.64
N GLY A 7 -5.96 -5.81 7.29
CA GLY A 7 -4.69 -6.17 6.65
C GLY A 7 -4.39 -7.64 6.88
N ILE A 8 -4.03 -8.37 5.82
CA ILE A 8 -3.47 -9.72 5.93
C ILE A 8 -1.96 -9.56 6.13
N LEU A 9 -1.42 -10.17 7.18
CA LEU A 9 0.03 -10.22 7.42
C LEU A 9 0.60 -11.48 6.76
N PRO A 10 1.29 -11.37 5.60
CA PRO A 10 2.02 -12.50 5.03
C PRO A 10 3.10 -12.95 6.02
N TYR A 11 3.18 -14.27 6.21
CA TYR A 11 4.17 -14.92 7.04
C TYR A 11 4.85 -16.03 6.23
N ARG A 12 6.11 -16.32 6.54
CA ARG A 12 6.78 -17.53 6.07
C ARG A 12 6.65 -18.60 7.15
N ARG A 13 6.16 -19.78 6.79
CA ARG A 13 6.16 -20.94 7.68
C ARG A 13 7.42 -21.77 7.43
N SER A 14 8.28 -21.87 8.42
CA SER A 14 9.30 -22.92 8.53
C SER A 14 8.72 -24.12 9.28
N THR A 15 9.33 -25.29 9.17
CA THR A 15 8.87 -26.56 9.78
C THR A 15 8.47 -26.41 11.26
N ASN A 16 9.12 -25.49 12.00
CA ASN A 16 8.84 -25.23 13.42
C ASN A 16 8.55 -23.76 13.79
N GLU A 17 8.53 -22.82 12.83
CA GLU A 17 8.39 -21.39 13.15
C GLU A 17 7.52 -20.61 12.15
N LEU A 18 6.84 -19.58 12.65
CA LEU A 18 6.18 -18.57 11.85
C LEU A 18 7.07 -17.32 11.84
N GLN A 19 7.67 -17.01 10.69
CA GLN A 19 8.47 -15.79 10.50
C GLN A 19 7.57 -14.68 9.96
N VAL A 20 7.41 -13.62 10.76
CA VAL A 20 6.76 -12.38 10.33
C VAL A 20 7.83 -11.50 9.68
N LEU A 21 7.71 -11.29 8.37
CA LEU A 21 8.70 -10.56 7.55
C LEU A 21 8.46 -9.04 7.51
N LEU A 22 7.59 -8.54 8.40
CA LEU A 22 7.02 -7.20 8.30
C LEU A 22 7.29 -6.38 9.55
N VAL A 23 7.82 -5.17 9.34
CA VAL A 23 8.08 -4.18 10.38
C VAL A 23 6.82 -3.32 10.56
N PRO A 24 6.19 -3.31 11.74
CA PRO A 24 5.00 -2.49 11.96
C PRO A 24 5.34 -1.00 11.94
N LEU A 25 4.69 -0.23 11.07
CA LEU A 25 4.80 1.24 11.00
C LEU A 25 3.63 1.93 11.71
N GLY A 26 2.83 1.16 12.47
CA GLY A 26 1.70 1.63 13.26
C GLY A 26 0.51 2.09 12.43
N GLU A 27 -0.33 2.93 13.04
CA GLU A 27 -1.57 3.42 12.44
C GLU A 27 -1.56 4.94 12.25
N LEU A 28 -2.26 5.42 11.22
CA LEU A 28 -2.51 6.84 10.95
C LEU A 28 -3.94 7.05 10.45
N ARG A 29 -4.57 8.11 10.94
CA ARG A 29 -5.87 8.56 10.46
C ARG A 29 -5.67 9.62 9.38
N GLN A 30 -6.15 9.34 8.16
CA GLN A 30 -6.08 10.27 7.04
C GLN A 30 -7.19 11.33 7.09
N PRO A 31 -7.06 12.48 6.39
CA PRO A 31 -8.03 13.58 6.43
C PRO A 31 -9.49 13.17 6.15
N GLY A 32 -9.72 12.16 5.31
CA GLY A 32 -11.04 11.59 5.04
C GLY A 32 -11.61 10.68 6.15
N GLY A 33 -10.93 10.58 7.30
CA GLY A 33 -11.34 9.76 8.44
C GLY A 33 -10.99 8.28 8.34
N LYS A 34 -10.38 7.83 7.24
CA LYS A 34 -9.87 6.46 7.06
C LYS A 34 -8.72 6.22 8.03
N LEU A 35 -8.78 5.12 8.78
CA LEU A 35 -7.67 4.62 9.58
C LEU A 35 -6.86 3.65 8.72
N VAL A 36 -5.55 3.86 8.63
CA VAL A 36 -4.63 3.02 7.86
C VAL A 36 -3.58 2.47 8.81
N THR A 37 -3.35 1.16 8.71
CA THR A 37 -2.26 0.45 9.39
C THR A 37 -1.23 0.08 8.32
N ALA A 38 0.04 0.40 8.53
CA ALA A 38 1.10 0.16 7.56
C ALA A 38 2.21 -0.72 8.13
N PHE A 39 2.88 -1.44 7.23
CA PHE A 39 4.01 -2.29 7.53
C PHE A 39 5.11 -2.05 6.49
N GLY A 40 6.36 -2.06 6.93
CA GLY A 40 7.55 -2.10 6.07
C GLY A 40 7.93 -3.56 5.79
N ALA A 41 8.44 -3.81 4.59
CA ALA A 41 9.00 -5.09 4.20
C ALA A 41 10.32 -4.82 3.49
N GLU A 42 11.38 -5.49 3.89
CA GLU A 42 12.59 -5.54 3.08
C GLU A 42 12.43 -6.63 2.01
N GLY A 43 12.79 -6.31 0.76
CA GLY A 43 12.72 -7.29 -0.31
C GLY A 43 13.16 -6.74 -1.65
N ASP A 44 13.73 -7.62 -2.47
CA ASP A 44 14.11 -7.35 -3.85
C ASP A 44 12.92 -7.69 -4.79
N PHE A 45 11.88 -6.86 -4.72
CA PHE A 45 10.69 -7.01 -5.56
C PHE A 45 10.87 -6.26 -6.88
N ASP A 46 10.78 -6.96 -8.02
CA ASP A 46 10.75 -6.31 -9.33
C ASP A 46 9.38 -5.65 -9.56
N ALA A 47 9.33 -4.33 -9.38
CA ALA A 47 8.12 -3.52 -9.58
C ALA A 47 7.53 -3.62 -11.01
N GLY A 48 8.32 -4.00 -12.01
CA GLY A 48 7.86 -4.25 -13.38
C GLY A 48 6.99 -5.51 -13.51
N THR A 49 7.07 -6.42 -12.54
CA THR A 49 6.28 -7.66 -12.51
C THR A 49 4.96 -7.53 -11.78
N LEU A 50 4.63 -6.33 -11.26
CA LEU A 50 3.40 -6.07 -10.53
C LEU A 50 2.17 -6.50 -11.34
N ARG A 51 1.31 -7.32 -10.72
CA ARG A 51 -0.03 -7.63 -11.22
C ARG A 51 -1.06 -7.16 -10.20
N SER A 52 -1.94 -6.26 -10.64
CA SER A 52 -3.04 -5.74 -9.85
C SER A 52 -4.36 -6.43 -10.20
N ASN A 53 -5.30 -6.42 -9.26
CA ASN A 53 -6.69 -6.70 -9.57
C ASN A 53 -7.23 -5.69 -10.59
N MET A 54 -8.20 -6.13 -11.38
CA MET A 54 -8.94 -5.29 -12.32
C MET A 54 -10.29 -4.90 -11.71
N PHE A 55 -10.75 -3.69 -11.97
CA PHE A 55 -12.08 -3.22 -11.64
C PHE A 55 -12.74 -2.55 -12.84
N GLU A 56 -14.07 -2.52 -12.86
CA GLU A 56 -14.82 -1.87 -13.91
C GLU A 56 -15.47 -0.59 -13.41
N MET A 57 -15.49 0.45 -14.25
CA MET A 57 -16.22 1.68 -13.97
C MET A 57 -16.79 2.30 -15.24
N ARG A 58 -17.80 3.15 -15.08
CA ARG A 58 -18.30 3.95 -16.20
C ARG A 58 -17.28 5.02 -16.59
N TRP A 59 -16.81 4.99 -17.83
CA TRP A 59 -15.84 5.94 -18.34
C TRP A 59 -15.94 6.09 -19.88
N PRO A 60 -15.86 7.31 -20.44
CA PRO A 60 -15.82 8.61 -19.77
C PRO A 60 -17.10 8.92 -18.96
N PRO A 61 -17.08 9.87 -18.02
CA PRO A 61 -18.25 10.19 -17.20
C PRO A 61 -19.50 10.47 -18.04
N ARG A 62 -20.65 9.95 -17.62
CA ARG A 62 -21.97 10.08 -18.30
C ARG A 62 -22.07 9.46 -19.70
N SER A 63 -21.08 8.71 -20.17
CA SER A 63 -21.13 8.06 -21.50
C SER A 63 -22.00 6.80 -21.55
N GLY A 64 -22.35 6.22 -20.40
CA GLY A 64 -23.01 4.90 -20.32
C GLY A 64 -22.09 3.71 -20.63
N ARG A 65 -20.84 3.95 -21.04
CA ARG A 65 -19.86 2.91 -21.38
C ARG A 65 -19.16 2.41 -20.12
N MET A 66 -19.02 1.09 -20.00
CA MET A 66 -18.18 0.44 -18.98
C MET A 66 -16.78 0.21 -19.52
N GLN A 67 -15.77 0.42 -18.68
CA GLN A 67 -14.37 0.17 -19.01
C GLN A 67 -13.64 -0.45 -17.80
N THR A 68 -12.70 -1.33 -18.09
CA THR A 68 -11.88 -2.03 -17.08
C THR A 68 -10.55 -1.32 -16.88
N PHE A 69 -10.14 -1.17 -15.63
CA PHE A 69 -8.86 -0.56 -15.23
C PHE A 69 -8.18 -1.39 -14.14
N PRO A 70 -6.83 -1.39 -14.07
CA PRO A 70 -6.13 -1.96 -12.94
C PRO A 70 -6.32 -1.09 -11.69
N GLU A 71 -6.50 -1.70 -10.52
CA GLU A 71 -6.57 -1.00 -9.23
C GLU A 71 -5.26 -0.25 -8.91
N ILE A 72 -4.12 -0.85 -9.26
CA ILE A 72 -2.81 -0.23 -9.26
C ILE A 72 -2.28 -0.28 -10.68
N ASP A 73 -2.14 0.89 -11.29
CA ASP A 73 -1.64 1.05 -12.65
C ASP A 73 -0.11 0.90 -12.74
N ARG A 74 0.61 1.35 -11.70
CA ARG A 74 2.08 1.38 -11.67
C ARG A 74 2.63 1.22 -10.25
N ALA A 75 3.79 0.56 -10.14
CA ALA A 75 4.65 0.57 -8.96
C ALA A 75 6.07 0.99 -9.35
N GLY A 76 6.87 1.37 -8.35
CA GLY A 76 8.27 1.70 -8.53
C GLY A 76 9.00 1.84 -7.20
N TRP A 77 10.32 1.68 -7.26
CA TRP A 77 11.23 1.98 -6.16
C TRP A 77 11.63 3.46 -6.21
N PHE A 78 11.67 4.08 -5.04
CA PHE A 78 11.96 5.50 -4.90
C PHE A 78 12.86 5.73 -3.70
N GLY A 79 13.77 6.70 -3.82
CA GLY A 79 14.43 7.26 -2.64
C GLY A 79 13.44 8.00 -1.73
N LEU A 80 13.81 8.18 -0.46
CA LEU A 80 12.92 8.72 0.58
C LEU A 80 12.31 10.09 0.21
N GLU A 81 13.11 11.00 -0.35
CA GLU A 81 12.66 12.33 -0.80
C GLU A 81 11.55 12.21 -1.86
N MET A 82 11.81 11.44 -2.92
CA MET A 82 10.84 11.26 -4.00
C MET A 82 9.59 10.51 -3.53
N ALA A 83 9.75 9.54 -2.63
CA ALA A 83 8.62 8.85 -2.02
C ALA A 83 7.73 9.82 -1.23
N ARG A 84 8.32 10.77 -0.50
CA ARG A 84 7.58 11.79 0.28
C ARG A 84 6.74 12.70 -0.60
N GLU A 85 7.25 13.07 -1.77
CA GLU A 85 6.51 13.87 -2.77
C GLU A 85 5.35 13.10 -3.38
N LYS A 86 5.55 11.81 -3.69
CA LYS A 86 4.54 10.95 -4.32
C LYS A 86 3.44 10.49 -3.36
N LEU A 87 3.71 10.44 -2.05
CA LEU A 87 2.72 10.04 -1.05
C LEU A 87 1.74 11.14 -0.71
N LEU A 88 0.50 10.73 -0.39
CA LEU A 88 -0.49 11.60 0.23
C LEU A 88 0.07 12.17 1.53
N VAL A 89 -0.23 13.44 1.82
CA VAL A 89 0.27 14.15 3.03
C VAL A 89 0.01 13.35 4.31
N GLY A 90 -1.18 12.75 4.45
CA GLY A 90 -1.54 11.94 5.62
C GLY A 90 -0.84 10.57 5.73
N GLN A 91 -0.06 10.17 4.71
CA GLN A 91 0.73 8.93 4.69
C GLN A 91 2.22 9.17 4.90
N ARG A 92 2.71 10.40 4.71
CA ARG A 92 4.13 10.76 4.89
C ARG A 92 4.72 10.35 6.24
N PRO A 93 3.98 10.40 7.38
CA PRO A 93 4.54 9.94 8.65
C PRO A 93 4.89 8.44 8.68
N PHE A 94 4.36 7.62 7.76
CA PHE A 94 4.82 6.23 7.62
C PHE A 94 6.25 6.14 7.07
N LEU A 95 6.69 7.06 6.19
CA LEU A 95 8.09 7.10 5.77
C LEU A 95 9.01 7.50 6.92
N ASP A 96 8.60 8.46 7.74
CA ASP A 96 9.37 8.86 8.93
C ASP A 96 9.53 7.68 9.89
N ARG A 97 8.45 6.92 10.10
CA ARG A 97 8.47 5.69 10.90
C ARG A 97 9.30 4.59 10.28
N LEU A 98 9.28 4.45 8.95
CA LEU A 98 10.10 3.47 8.25
C LEU A 98 11.59 3.72 8.53
N VAL A 99 12.05 4.96 8.34
CA VAL A 99 13.47 5.35 8.51
C VAL A 99 14.02 5.03 9.89
N VAL A 100 13.20 5.16 10.95
CA VAL A 100 13.63 4.86 12.32
C VAL A 100 13.42 3.39 12.72
N SER A 101 12.77 2.60 11.88
CA SER A 101 12.43 1.20 12.15
C SER A 101 13.38 0.18 11.50
N VAL A 102 14.27 0.65 10.62
CA VAL A 102 15.34 -0.14 9.99
C VAL A 102 16.66 0.11 10.70
#